data_AF-A0A165G157-F1
#
_entry.id   AF-A0A165G157-F1
#
_cell.length_a   1.000
_cell.length_b   1.000
_cell.length_c   1.000
_cell.angle_alpha   90.00
_cell.angle_beta   90.00
_cell.angle_gamma   90.00
#
_symmetry.space_group_name_H-M   'P 1'
#
loop_
_entity.id
_entity.type
_entity.pdbx_description
1 polymer ?
#
loop_
_entity_poly.entity_id
_entity_poly.type
_entity_poly.pdbx_seq_one_letter_code
_entity_poly.pdbx_strand_id
1 'polypeptide(L)'
;GRVVQCRTGHCFQGAYYSTFVPSENVDCPCGERMQTREHTLRECPRYDHYRATLRAASRHIVLSEILGTERGIEALSGFLRKSGAFTKTGEPRAPRAAPVLELEPE
;
A
#
# COMPACT_ATOMS: atom_id res chain seq x y z
N GLY A 1 -1.93 -4.50 10.23
CA GLY A 1 -1.46 -3.20 9.68
C GLY A 1 -0.99 -3.37 8.24
N ARG A 2 -0.91 -2.28 7.45
CA ARG A 2 -0.63 -2.34 6.00
C ARG A 2 0.73 -2.97 5.63
N VAL A 3 1.74 -2.83 6.49
CA VAL A 3 3.03 -3.50 6.31
C VAL A 3 2.85 -5.02 6.27
N VAL A 4 2.14 -5.60 7.25
CA VAL A 4 1.87 -7.05 7.32
C VAL A 4 1.06 -7.50 6.10
N GLN A 5 0.00 -6.75 5.74
CA GLN A 5 -0.82 -7.04 4.55
C GLN A 5 0.02 -7.07 3.27
N CYS A 6 0.91 -6.09 3.07
CA CYS A 6 1.83 -6.07 1.94
C CYS A 6 2.78 -7.28 1.95
N ARG A 7 3.32 -7.67 3.12
CA ARG A 7 4.23 -8.82 3.22
C ARG A 7 3.54 -10.14 2.92
N THR A 8 2.30 -10.33 3.38
CA THR A 8 1.54 -11.57 3.14
C THR A 8 0.80 -11.58 1.81
N GLY A 9 0.62 -10.43 1.14
CA GLY A 9 -0.15 -10.32 -0.09
C GLY A 9 -1.65 -10.08 0.11
N HIS A 10 -2.09 -9.99 1.38
CA HIS A 10 -3.48 -9.70 1.76
C HIS A 10 -3.75 -8.19 1.88
N CYS A 11 -3.29 -7.43 0.89
CA CYS A 11 -3.56 -5.99 0.76
C CYS A 11 -4.69 -5.72 -0.23
N PHE A 12 -5.25 -4.51 -0.17
CA PHE A 12 -6.15 -4.01 -1.21
C PHE A 12 -5.37 -3.82 -2.52
N GLN A 13 -5.36 -4.87 -3.35
CA GLN A 13 -4.69 -4.91 -4.64
C GLN A 13 -5.38 -5.90 -5.58
N GLY A 14 -5.18 -5.72 -6.88
CA GLY A 14 -5.76 -6.57 -7.92
C GLY A 14 -5.44 -8.06 -7.74
N ALA A 15 -4.19 -8.41 -7.44
CA ALA A 15 -3.79 -9.81 -7.21
C ALA A 15 -4.49 -10.48 -6.00
N TYR A 16 -4.95 -9.68 -5.02
CA TYR A 16 -5.76 -10.18 -3.93
C TYR A 16 -7.23 -10.34 -4.37
N TYR A 17 -7.77 -9.33 -5.05
CA TYR A 17 -9.14 -9.36 -5.55
C TYR A 17 -9.39 -10.50 -6.54
N SER A 18 -8.46 -10.78 -7.45
CA SER A 18 -8.59 -11.88 -8.42
C SER A 18 -8.86 -13.24 -7.77
N THR A 19 -8.40 -13.43 -6.53
CA THR A 19 -8.51 -14.70 -5.80
C THR A 19 -9.66 -14.67 -4.79
N PHE A 20 -9.81 -13.58 -4.05
CA PHE A 20 -10.68 -13.53 -2.87
C PHE A 20 -11.93 -12.67 -3.05
N VAL A 21 -11.95 -11.76 -4.03
CA VAL A 21 -13.09 -10.88 -4.32
C VAL A 21 -13.23 -10.69 -5.85
N PRO A 22 -13.58 -11.74 -6.62
CA PRO A 22 -13.47 -11.70 -8.09
C PRO A 22 -14.39 -10.69 -8.80
N SER A 23 -15.35 -10.12 -8.07
CA SER A 23 -16.22 -9.04 -8.56
C SER A 23 -15.55 -7.66 -8.55
N GLU A 24 -14.43 -7.48 -7.84
CA GLU A 24 -13.69 -6.22 -7.78
C GLU A 24 -12.76 -6.06 -8.99
N ASN A 25 -12.52 -4.82 -9.41
CA ASN A 25 -11.60 -4.54 -10.51
C ASN A 25 -10.15 -4.85 -10.09
N VAL A 26 -9.43 -5.60 -10.92
CA VAL A 26 -8.04 -6.01 -10.71
C VAL A 26 -7.02 -5.06 -11.33
N ASP A 27 -7.46 -4.19 -12.25
CA ASP A 27 -6.61 -3.23 -12.94
C ASP A 27 -6.07 -2.19 -11.96
N CYS A 28 -4.85 -1.74 -12.20
CA CYS A 28 -4.30 -0.60 -11.51
C CYS A 28 -4.84 0.69 -12.16
N PRO A 29 -5.21 1.72 -11.38
CA PRO A 29 -5.64 3.00 -11.94
C PRO A 29 -4.59 3.74 -12.80
N CYS A 30 -3.33 3.28 -12.82
CA CYS A 30 -2.32 3.78 -13.76
C CYS A 30 -2.42 3.16 -15.17
N GLY A 31 -3.32 2.21 -15.40
CA GLY A 31 -3.51 1.51 -16.68
C GLY A 31 -2.89 0.11 -16.76
N GLU A 32 -2.17 -0.35 -15.73
CA GLU A 32 -1.66 -1.72 -15.67
C GLU A 32 -2.82 -2.72 -15.47
N ARG A 33 -2.82 -3.83 -16.20
CA ARG A 33 -3.92 -4.81 -16.21
C ARG A 33 -4.06 -5.60 -14.91
N MET A 34 -3.01 -5.66 -14.11
CA MET A 34 -3.07 -6.31 -12.82
C MET A 34 -2.23 -5.55 -11.80
N GLN A 35 -2.91 -4.97 -10.81
CA GLN A 35 -2.20 -4.37 -9.70
C GLN A 35 -1.61 -5.46 -8.79
N THR A 36 -0.29 -5.62 -8.88
CA THR A 36 0.49 -6.48 -7.99
C THR A 36 1.31 -5.68 -6.99
N ARG A 37 1.87 -6.36 -5.97
CA ARG A 37 2.80 -5.75 -5.01
C ARG A 37 4.06 -5.27 -5.71
N GLU A 38 4.57 -6.08 -6.63
CA GLU A 38 5.77 -5.77 -7.39
C GLU A 38 5.55 -4.51 -8.23
N HIS A 39 4.47 -4.48 -9.00
CA HIS A 39 4.08 -3.31 -9.77
C HIS A 39 3.95 -2.06 -8.87
N THR A 40 3.21 -2.18 -7.77
CA THR A 40 2.96 -1.05 -6.84
C THR A 40 4.25 -0.49 -6.26
N LEU A 41 5.18 -1.34 -5.82
CA LEU A 41 6.43 -0.93 -5.17
C LEU A 41 7.49 -0.45 -6.20
N ARG A 42 7.58 -1.08 -7.37
CA ARG A 42 8.69 -0.88 -8.32
C ARG A 42 8.34 -0.03 -9.54
N GLU A 43 7.12 -0.11 -10.06
CA GLU A 43 6.80 0.33 -11.43
C GLU A 43 5.70 1.41 -11.51
N CYS A 44 4.59 1.21 -10.79
CA CYS A 44 3.40 2.07 -10.78
C CYS A 44 3.70 3.58 -10.74
N PRO A 45 3.43 4.34 -11.81
CA PRO A 45 3.73 5.77 -11.88
C PRO A 45 3.10 6.61 -10.75
N ARG A 46 1.93 6.20 -10.25
CA ARG A 46 1.22 6.86 -9.14
C ARG A 46 2.09 7.02 -7.89
N TYR A 47 3.03 6.11 -7.68
CA TYR A 47 3.83 6.07 -6.45
C TYR A 47 5.30 6.44 -6.66
N ASP A 48 5.69 6.89 -7.86
CA ASP A 48 7.09 7.13 -8.20
C ASP A 48 7.76 8.14 -7.27
N HIS A 49 7.06 9.23 -6.94
CA HIS A 49 7.56 10.28 -6.04
C HIS A 49 7.91 9.75 -4.64
N TYR A 50 7.24 8.68 -4.18
CA TYR A 50 7.46 8.11 -2.85
C TYR A 50 8.57 7.05 -2.82
N ARG A 51 9.01 6.55 -3.99
CA ARG A 51 10.01 5.46 -4.11
C ARG A 51 11.37 5.81 -3.57
N ALA A 52 11.73 7.09 -3.46
CA ALA A 52 12.97 7.51 -2.82
C ALA A 52 13.14 6.87 -1.43
N THR A 53 12.03 6.71 -0.70
CA THR A 53 12.01 6.03 0.61
C THR A 53 12.45 4.56 0.50
N LEU A 54 11.94 3.83 -0.50
CA LEU A 54 12.31 2.44 -0.74
C LEU A 54 13.75 2.32 -1.27
N ARG A 55 14.16 3.23 -2.17
CA ARG A 55 15.50 3.27 -2.76
C ARG A 55 16.61 3.52 -1.74
N ALA A 56 16.31 4.23 -0.66
CA ALA A 56 17.23 4.39 0.46
C ALA A 56 17.53 3.06 1.18
N ALA A 57 16.56 2.15 1.23
CA ALA A 57 16.75 0.81 1.80
C ALA A 57 17.24 -0.24 0.79
N SER A 58 16.85 -0.14 -0.49
CA SER A 58 17.29 -1.02 -1.57
C SER A 58 17.30 -0.25 -2.88
N ARG A 59 18.48 0.03 -3.45
CA ARG A 59 18.63 0.91 -4.63
C ARG A 59 17.75 0.46 -5.82
N HIS A 60 17.64 -0.86 -6.00
CA HIS A 60 16.85 -1.47 -7.09
C HIS A 60 15.48 -1.96 -6.62
N ILE A 61 15.09 -1.68 -5.36
CA ILE A 61 13.81 -2.08 -4.75
C ILE A 61 13.63 -3.60 -4.86
N VAL A 62 14.62 -4.35 -4.39
CA VAL A 62 14.55 -5.81 -4.36
C VAL A 62 13.49 -6.23 -3.34
N LEU A 63 12.44 -6.95 -3.78
CA LEU A 63 11.29 -7.27 -2.91
C LEU A 63 11.70 -8.04 -1.66
N SER A 64 12.62 -9.00 -1.77
CA SER A 64 13.10 -9.75 -0.61
C SER A 64 13.80 -8.87 0.42
N GLU A 65 14.53 -7.83 -0.01
CA GLU A 65 15.13 -6.85 0.90
C GLU A 65 14.07 -5.96 1.54
N ILE A 66 13.16 -5.40 0.74
CA ILE A 66 12.10 -4.49 1.21
C ILE A 66 11.11 -5.20 2.16
N LEU A 67 10.76 -6.45 1.86
CA LEU A 67 9.75 -7.20 2.62
C LEU A 67 10.35 -8.10 3.71
N GLY A 68 11.66 -8.38 3.66
CA GLY A 68 12.32 -9.37 4.51
C GLY A 68 13.29 -8.80 5.54
N THR A 69 13.82 -7.59 5.35
CA THR A 69 14.80 -6.98 6.27
C THR A 69 14.17 -5.90 7.14
N GLU A 70 14.74 -5.67 8.32
CA GLU A 70 14.29 -4.59 9.23
C GLU A 70 14.34 -3.21 8.55
N ARG A 71 15.49 -2.89 7.91
CA ARG A 71 15.66 -1.65 7.14
C ARG A 71 14.64 -1.51 6.01
N GLY A 72 14.38 -2.61 5.30
CA GLY A 72 13.37 -2.66 4.24
C GLY A 72 11.95 -2.43 4.77
N ILE A 73 11.62 -3.05 5.91
CA ILE A 73 10.31 -2.92 6.57
C ILE A 73 10.08 -1.49 7.06
N GLU A 74 11.11 -0.83 7.62
CA GLU A 74 11.03 0.57 8.02
C GLU A 74 10.77 1.48 6.81
N ALA A 75 11.53 1.29 5.72
CA ALA A 75 11.32 2.02 4.48
C ALA A 75 9.93 1.77 3.88
N LEU A 76 9.45 0.52 3.90
CA LEU A 76 8.10 0.16 3.47
C LEU A 76 7.04 0.87 4.33
N SER A 77 7.20 0.90 5.64
CA SER A 77 6.31 1.63 6.54
C SER A 77 6.21 3.11 6.16
N GLY A 78 7.36 3.75 5.93
CA GLY A 78 7.45 5.14 5.48
C GLY A 78 6.78 5.37 4.12
N PHE A 79 7.03 4.49 3.15
CA PHE A 79 6.41 4.52 1.83
C PHE A 79 4.89 4.40 1.93
N LEU A 80 4.37 3.42 2.65
CA LEU A 80 2.93 3.20 2.80
C LEU A 80 2.25 4.36 3.50
N ARG A 81 2.87 4.93 4.54
CA ARG A 81 2.34 6.10 5.24
C ARG A 81 2.18 7.30 4.31
N LYS A 82 3.19 7.60 3.48
CA LYS A 82 3.19 8.78 2.60
C LYS A 82 2.36 8.59 1.32
N SER A 83 2.40 7.40 0.73
CA SER A 83 1.78 7.13 -0.58
C SER A 83 0.31 6.77 -0.50
N GLY A 84 -0.15 6.20 0.60
CA GLY A 84 -1.51 5.62 0.65
C GLY A 84 -1.65 4.28 -0.07
N ALA A 85 -0.56 3.73 -0.62
CA ALA A 85 -0.59 2.42 -1.27
C ALA A 85 -1.19 1.34 -0.34
N PHE A 86 -1.93 0.41 -0.94
CA PHE A 86 -2.67 -0.66 -0.27
C PHE A 86 -3.74 -0.18 0.74
N THR A 87 -4.25 1.04 0.59
CA THR A 87 -5.57 1.41 1.12
C THR A 87 -6.64 1.09 0.08
N LYS A 88 -7.92 1.10 0.46
CA LYS A 88 -9.02 0.85 -0.49
C LYS A 88 -9.06 1.86 -1.64
N THR A 89 -8.66 3.11 -1.39
CA THR A 89 -8.65 4.18 -2.40
C THR A 89 -7.30 4.37 -3.09
N GLY A 90 -6.23 3.81 -2.52
CA GLY A 90 -4.86 4.10 -2.93
C GLY A 90 -4.34 5.46 -2.45
N GLU A 91 -5.09 6.16 -1.60
CA GLU A 91 -4.74 7.49 -1.08
C GLU A 91 -4.36 7.44 0.41
N PRO A 92 -3.53 8.38 0.92
CA PRO A 92 -3.19 8.44 2.34
C PRO A 92 -4.44 8.56 3.21
N ARG A 93 -4.48 7.83 4.33
CA ARG A 93 -5.60 7.89 5.26
C ARG A 93 -5.62 9.27 5.92
N ALA A 94 -6.76 9.95 5.87
CA ALA A 94 -7.00 11.17 6.63
C ALA A 94 -6.75 10.94 8.13
N PRO A 95 -6.32 11.96 8.88
CA PRO A 95 -6.25 11.89 10.33
C PRO A 95 -7.60 11.42 10.88
N ARG A 96 -7.58 10.44 11.79
CA ARG A 96 -8.81 10.00 12.43
C ARG A 96 -9.29 11.12 13.35
N ALA A 97 -10.37 11.81 12.98
CA ALA A 97 -11.07 12.68 13.91
C ALA A 97 -11.55 11.83 15.10
N ALA A 98 -11.44 12.36 16.31
CA ALA A 98 -12.08 11.73 17.46
C ALA A 98 -13.59 11.68 17.19
N PRO A 99 -14.28 10.58 17.56
CA PRO A 99 -15.74 10.58 17.52
C PRO A 99 -16.24 11.74 18.38
N VAL A 100 -17.16 12.53 17.83
CA VAL A 100 -17.91 13.50 18.62
C VAL A 100 -18.82 12.67 19.52
N LEU A 101 -18.58 12.70 20.83
CA LEU A 101 -19.55 12.21 21.81
C LEU A 101 -20.76 13.14 21.70
N GLU A 102 -21.79 12.72 20.98
CA GLU A 102 -23.10 13.35 21.08
C GLU A 102 -23.54 13.22 22.54
N LEU A 103 -23.79 14.35 23.20
CA LEU A 103 -24.51 14.36 24.46
C LEU A 103 -25.88 13.77 24.16
N GLU A 104 -26.20 12.62 24.75
CA GLU A 104 -27.52 12.01 24.59
C GLU A 104 -28.58 13.05 25.00
N PRO A 105 -29.60 13.32 24.17
CA PRO A 105 -30.68 14.20 24.58
C PRO A 105 -31.49 13.51 25.71
N GLU A 106 -31.81 14.30 26.74
CA GLU A 106 -32.56 13.89 27.95
C GLU A 106 -33.94 13.29 27.65
#